data_AF-A0A7X9FZN2-F1
#
_entry.id   AF-A0A7X9FZN2-F1
#
_cell.length_a   1.000
_cell.length_b   1.000
_cell.length_c   1.000
_cell.angle_alpha   90.00
_cell.angle_beta   90.00
_cell.angle_gamma   90.00
#
_symmetry.space_group_name_H-M   'P 1'
#
loop_
_entity.id
_entity.type
_entity.pdbx_description
1 polymer ?
#
loop_
_entity_poly.entity_id
_entity_poly.type
_entity_poly.pdbx_seq_one_letter_code
_entity_poly.pdbx_strand_id
1 'polypeptide(L)'
;MMMFWKSFDKKPFSRMGLTFNKTGFIDLAYGLILGATSITLVFLVLLLTGQIIAGSSILKPNFAWTLLGDLVVMIFVGIGEEMFSRGYCMSILRRSNIFVVLIVPNLIFALLHIFNNNIGVIPMINLFLIGLLFSFMFLRRGNIWMPVGYHITWNFFQGSIFGMPVSGSDADGLLTSKPVSENIFNGGGFGPEGGLIVTGLIIISIALLLIFAKNKDTGDAVAAGTESQSEM
;
A
#
# COMPACT_ATOMS: atom_id res chain seq x y z
N MET A 1 4.62 20.02 3.27
CA MET A 1 3.92 19.31 4.37
C MET A 1 4.61 19.44 5.73
N MET A 2 5.83 18.91 5.91
CA MET A 2 6.50 18.89 7.22
C MET A 2 6.70 20.29 7.84
N MET A 3 7.02 21.29 7.01
CA MET A 3 7.11 22.69 7.44
C MET A 3 5.75 23.24 7.89
N PHE A 4 4.67 22.91 7.18
CA PHE A 4 3.31 23.32 7.56
C PHE A 4 2.89 22.72 8.91
N TRP A 5 3.12 21.42 9.11
CA TRP A 5 2.85 20.73 10.38
C TRP A 5 3.63 21.34 11.56
N LYS A 6 4.93 21.60 11.37
CA LYS A 6 5.76 22.19 12.41
C LYS A 6 5.36 23.64 12.73
N SER A 7 5.00 24.42 11.71
CA SER A 7 4.68 25.85 11.86
C SER A 7 3.25 26.11 12.35
N PHE A 8 2.25 25.35 11.89
CA PHE A 8 0.84 25.59 12.20
C PHE A 8 0.29 24.64 13.29
N ASP A 9 0.58 23.34 13.20
CA ASP A 9 0.06 22.36 14.16
C ASP A 9 0.87 22.29 15.47
N LYS A 10 2.15 22.73 15.45
CA LYS A 10 3.09 22.77 16.59
C LYS A 10 3.17 21.45 17.38
N LYS A 11 2.86 20.32 16.73
CA LYS A 11 2.89 18.98 17.33
C LYS A 11 4.14 18.22 16.91
N PRO A 12 4.65 17.29 17.74
CA PRO A 12 5.80 16.46 17.37
C PRO A 12 5.47 15.55 16.18
N PHE A 13 6.46 15.22 15.35
CA PHE A 13 6.29 14.32 14.19
C PHE A 13 5.83 12.90 14.58
N SER A 14 6.11 12.47 15.81
CA SER A 14 5.59 11.22 16.36
C SER A 14 4.06 11.15 16.35
N ARG A 15 3.38 12.30 16.42
CA ARG A 15 1.92 12.37 16.31
C ARG A 15 1.39 12.03 14.92
N MET A 16 2.25 12.05 13.89
CA MET A 16 1.98 11.60 12.53
C MET A 16 2.40 10.14 12.32
N GLY A 17 2.81 9.42 13.36
CA GLY A 17 3.32 8.06 13.24
C GLY A 17 4.73 7.96 12.61
N LEU A 18 5.47 9.06 12.52
CA LEU A 18 6.89 9.05 12.12
C LEU A 18 7.75 8.64 13.33
N THR A 19 7.90 7.34 13.53
CA THR A 19 8.65 6.76 14.67
C THR A 19 9.95 6.13 14.20
N PHE A 20 11.10 6.69 14.59
CA PHE A 20 12.42 6.16 14.22
C PHE A 20 12.99 5.27 15.33
N ASN A 21 12.30 4.16 15.60
CA ASN A 21 12.69 3.17 16.60
C ASN A 21 12.74 1.76 16.00
N LYS A 22 13.23 0.78 16.76
CA LYS A 22 13.37 -0.61 16.31
C LYS A 22 12.05 -1.17 15.76
N THR A 23 10.92 -0.89 16.40
CA THR A 23 9.59 -1.33 15.96
C THR A 23 9.22 -0.74 14.60
N GLY A 24 9.48 0.55 14.36
CA GLY A 24 9.24 1.20 13.07
C GLY A 24 10.05 0.57 11.92
N PHE A 25 11.32 0.24 12.17
CA PHE A 25 12.14 -0.46 11.15
C PHE A 25 11.67 -1.89 10.88
N ILE A 26 11.22 -2.61 11.93
CA ILE A 26 10.62 -3.93 11.77
C ILE A 26 9.32 -3.82 10.95
N ASP A 27 8.51 -2.81 11.20
CA ASP A 27 7.27 -2.55 10.47
C ASP A 27 7.51 -2.21 9.01
N LEU A 28 8.54 -1.40 8.74
CA LEU A 28 9.00 -1.15 7.38
C LEU A 28 9.36 -2.45 6.67
N ALA A 29 10.17 -3.30 7.31
CA ALA A 29 10.58 -4.58 6.73
C ALA A 29 9.39 -5.51 6.45
N TYR A 30 8.43 -5.61 7.37
CA TYR A 30 7.20 -6.35 7.13
C TYR A 30 6.38 -5.76 5.98
N GLY A 31 6.27 -4.43 5.92
CA GLY A 31 5.64 -3.73 4.81
C GLY A 31 6.28 -4.08 3.47
N LEU A 32 7.60 -3.96 3.36
CA LEU A 32 8.36 -4.27 2.14
C LEU A 32 8.13 -5.72 1.68
N ILE A 33 8.14 -6.69 2.60
CA ILE A 33 7.88 -8.10 2.26
C ILE A 33 6.44 -8.29 1.79
N LEU A 34 5.47 -7.70 2.49
CA LEU A 34 4.05 -7.86 2.16
C LEU A 34 3.68 -7.21 0.83
N GLY A 35 4.20 -6.02 0.55
CA GLY A 35 3.96 -5.32 -0.72
C GLY A 35 4.50 -6.12 -1.90
N ALA A 36 5.79 -6.48 -1.84
CA ALA A 36 6.45 -7.32 -2.86
C ALA A 36 5.72 -8.66 -3.07
N THR A 37 5.35 -9.34 -1.98
CA THR A 37 4.64 -10.63 -2.07
C THR A 37 3.26 -10.46 -2.71
N SER A 38 2.51 -9.45 -2.30
CA SER A 38 1.13 -9.24 -2.77
C SER A 38 1.07 -8.95 -4.26
N ILE A 39 1.90 -8.02 -4.76
CA ILE A 39 1.95 -7.71 -6.19
C ILE A 39 2.53 -8.86 -7.01
N THR A 40 3.47 -9.63 -6.46
CA THR A 40 3.97 -10.85 -7.09
C THR A 40 2.85 -11.89 -7.24
N LEU A 41 2.01 -12.07 -6.22
CA LEU A 41 0.84 -12.96 -6.31
C LEU A 41 -0.14 -12.48 -7.39
N VAL A 42 -0.43 -11.17 -7.47
CA VAL A 42 -1.26 -10.59 -8.54
C VAL A 42 -0.67 -10.89 -9.91
N PHE A 43 0.63 -10.62 -10.09
CA PHE A 43 1.35 -10.89 -11.33
C PHE A 43 1.25 -12.38 -11.73
N LEU A 44 1.46 -13.30 -10.79
CA LEU A 44 1.35 -14.75 -11.04
C LEU A 44 -0.08 -15.14 -11.41
N VAL A 45 -1.10 -14.62 -10.74
CA VAL A 45 -2.51 -14.89 -11.08
C VAL A 45 -2.80 -14.39 -12.50
N LEU A 46 -2.38 -13.18 -12.84
CA LEU A 46 -2.55 -12.61 -14.18
C LEU A 46 -1.87 -13.46 -15.26
N LEU A 47 -0.66 -13.95 -14.98
CA LEU A 47 0.09 -14.81 -15.91
C LEU A 47 -0.59 -16.16 -16.09
N LEU A 48 -0.96 -16.83 -14.99
CA LEU A 48 -1.56 -18.17 -14.99
C LEU A 48 -2.98 -18.18 -15.59
N THR A 49 -3.71 -17.07 -15.48
CA THR A 49 -5.05 -16.91 -16.07
C THR A 49 -5.02 -16.35 -17.50
N GLY A 50 -3.82 -16.20 -18.08
CA GLY A 50 -3.64 -15.71 -19.46
C GLY A 50 -4.06 -14.26 -19.67
N GLN A 51 -4.11 -13.45 -18.61
CA GLN A 51 -4.48 -12.04 -18.69
C GLN A 51 -3.34 -11.16 -19.19
N ILE A 52 -2.10 -11.57 -18.95
CA ILE A 52 -0.89 -10.88 -19.40
C ILE A 52 0.05 -11.85 -20.10
N ILE A 53 0.87 -11.31 -21.00
CA ILE A 53 2.05 -11.99 -21.54
C ILE A 53 3.27 -11.24 -21.02
N ALA A 54 4.16 -11.97 -20.34
CA ALA A 54 5.44 -11.46 -19.91
C ALA A 54 6.46 -11.68 -21.04
N GLY A 55 6.88 -10.61 -21.69
CA GLY A 55 8.01 -10.62 -22.61
C GLY A 55 9.34 -10.56 -21.85
N SER A 56 10.42 -11.02 -22.49
CA SER A 56 11.77 -10.81 -22.00
C SER A 56 12.19 -9.35 -22.17
N SER A 57 12.52 -8.66 -21.07
CA SER A 57 13.25 -7.38 -21.16
C SER A 57 14.72 -7.64 -20.84
N ILE A 58 15.51 -7.58 -21.92
CA ILE A 58 16.95 -7.81 -21.94
C ILE A 58 17.60 -6.53 -21.44
N LEU A 59 18.47 -6.65 -20.43
CA LEU A 59 19.23 -5.57 -19.79
C LEU A 59 19.60 -4.45 -20.78
N LYS A 60 18.82 -3.37 -20.76
CA LYS A 60 19.18 -2.16 -21.49
C LYS A 60 20.52 -1.62 -20.96
N PRO A 61 21.32 -0.93 -21.77
CA PRO A 61 22.48 -0.21 -21.25
C PRO A 61 22.05 0.67 -20.06
N ASN A 62 22.77 0.61 -18.94
CA ASN A 62 22.47 1.33 -17.70
C ASN A 62 21.23 0.85 -16.90
N PHE A 63 20.71 -0.34 -17.15
CA PHE A 63 19.55 -0.90 -16.43
C PHE A 63 19.66 -0.79 -14.89
N ALA A 64 20.83 -1.03 -14.31
CA ALA A 64 21.05 -0.91 -12.86
C ALA A 64 20.81 0.52 -12.34
N TRP A 65 21.19 1.54 -13.11
CA TRP A 65 20.97 2.95 -12.75
C TRP A 65 19.50 3.35 -12.89
N THR A 66 18.82 2.86 -13.93
CA THR A 66 17.37 3.04 -14.07
C THR A 66 16.61 2.42 -12.90
N LEU A 67 16.93 1.17 -12.56
CA LEU A 67 16.30 0.47 -11.45
C LEU A 67 16.54 1.17 -10.10
N LEU A 68 17.76 1.66 -9.88
CA LEU A 68 18.08 2.43 -8.68
C LEU A 68 17.32 3.76 -8.65
N GLY A 69 17.24 4.45 -9.79
CA GLY A 69 16.46 5.69 -9.95
C GLY A 69 14.98 5.47 -9.62
N ASP A 70 14.39 4.43 -10.19
CA ASP A 70 12.99 4.06 -9.92
C ASP A 70 12.77 3.73 -8.44
N LEU A 71 13.67 2.96 -7.83
CA LEU A 71 13.57 2.64 -6.40
C LEU A 71 13.56 3.92 -5.55
N VAL A 72 14.43 4.87 -5.86
CA VAL A 72 14.48 6.16 -5.16
C VAL A 72 13.16 6.92 -5.36
N VAL A 73 12.63 6.97 -6.58
CA VAL A 73 11.32 7.59 -6.85
C VAL A 73 10.22 6.92 -6.04
N MET A 74 10.14 5.58 -6.04
CA MET A 74 9.11 4.84 -5.31
C MET A 74 9.23 5.02 -3.80
N ILE A 75 10.45 5.18 -3.26
CA ILE A 75 10.66 5.56 -1.85
C ILE A 75 10.02 6.93 -1.56
N PHE A 76 10.24 7.93 -2.41
CA PHE A 76 9.65 9.26 -2.22
C PHE A 76 8.13 9.25 -2.38
N VAL A 77 7.60 8.51 -3.36
CA VAL A 77 6.15 8.34 -3.57
C VAL A 77 5.53 7.69 -2.33
N GLY A 78 6.01 6.52 -1.93
CA GLY A 78 5.49 5.79 -0.78
C GLY A 78 5.58 6.58 0.52
N ILE A 79 6.70 7.25 0.80
CA ILE A 79 6.80 8.12 1.99
C ILE A 79 5.86 9.32 1.88
N GLY A 80 5.83 9.99 0.73
CA GLY A 80 5.08 11.23 0.53
C GLY A 80 3.57 11.01 0.70
N GLU A 81 3.03 10.02 -0.01
CA GLU A 81 1.60 9.72 -0.02
C GLU A 81 1.10 9.16 1.30
N GLU A 82 1.86 8.27 1.94
CA GLU A 82 1.50 7.72 3.25
C GLU A 82 1.64 8.76 4.37
N MET A 83 2.66 9.61 4.32
CA MET A 83 2.82 10.70 5.28
C MET A 83 1.70 11.74 5.14
N PHE A 84 1.24 12.04 3.93
CA PHE A 84 0.09 12.92 3.71
C PHE A 84 -1.20 12.25 4.20
N SER A 85 -1.50 11.04 3.72
CA SER A 85 -2.80 10.41 3.93
C SER A 85 -2.96 9.87 5.35
N ARG A 86 -2.01 9.06 5.81
CA ARG A 86 -2.07 8.39 7.12
C ARG A 86 -1.43 9.27 8.18
N GLY A 87 -0.25 9.79 7.88
CA GLY A 87 0.48 10.61 8.83
C GLY A 87 -0.25 11.91 9.18
N TYR A 88 -0.71 12.68 8.20
CA TYR A 88 -1.29 14.00 8.43
C TYR A 88 -2.82 13.95 8.52
N CYS A 89 -3.52 13.50 7.48
CA CYS A 89 -4.99 13.56 7.43
C CYS A 89 -5.63 12.73 8.55
N MET A 90 -5.22 11.48 8.76
CA MET A 90 -5.77 10.67 9.87
C MET A 90 -5.40 11.26 11.24
N SER A 91 -4.21 11.85 11.41
CA SER A 91 -3.80 12.46 12.69
C SER A 91 -4.58 13.73 13.05
N ILE A 92 -4.98 14.51 12.05
CA ILE A 92 -5.88 15.66 12.25
C ILE A 92 -7.28 15.17 12.64
N LEU A 93 -7.78 14.15 11.93
CA LEU A 93 -9.12 13.62 12.14
C LEU A 93 -9.23 12.66 13.34
N ARG A 94 -8.14 12.34 14.03
CA ARG A 94 -8.13 11.33 15.10
C ARG A 94 -9.14 11.54 16.24
N ARG A 95 -9.63 12.78 16.44
CA ARG A 95 -10.63 13.13 17.46
C ARG A 95 -12.06 13.05 16.93
N SER A 96 -12.23 12.84 15.63
CA SER A 96 -13.50 12.61 14.97
C SER A 96 -13.95 11.16 15.12
N ASN A 97 -15.15 10.85 14.64
CA ASN A 97 -15.65 9.48 14.55
C ASN A 97 -14.70 8.61 13.69
N ILE A 98 -14.49 7.35 14.08
CA ILE A 98 -13.69 6.37 13.33
C ILE A 98 -14.09 6.25 11.86
N PHE A 99 -15.39 6.37 11.54
CA PHE A 99 -15.86 6.38 10.15
C PHE A 99 -15.27 7.55 9.35
N VAL A 100 -15.16 8.74 9.96
CA VAL A 100 -14.55 9.92 9.32
C VAL A 100 -13.05 9.71 9.11
N VAL A 101 -12.37 9.13 10.11
CA VAL A 101 -10.93 8.81 10.05
C VAL A 101 -10.62 7.78 8.95
N LEU A 102 -11.54 6.87 8.66
CA LEU A 102 -11.37 5.84 7.62
C LEU A 102 -11.86 6.28 6.25
N ILE A 103 -12.92 7.07 6.14
CA ILE A 103 -13.49 7.44 4.83
C ILE A 103 -12.74 8.63 4.22
N VAL A 104 -12.56 9.71 4.97
CA VAL A 104 -12.11 10.98 4.39
C VAL A 104 -10.68 10.91 3.84
N PRO A 105 -9.67 10.40 4.57
CA PRO A 105 -8.30 10.32 4.04
C PRO A 105 -8.18 9.42 2.82
N ASN A 106 -8.93 8.32 2.79
CA ASN A 106 -8.87 7.35 1.69
C ASN A 106 -9.63 7.82 0.45
N LEU A 107 -10.71 8.59 0.65
CA LEU A 107 -11.37 9.28 -0.45
C LEU A 107 -10.45 10.37 -1.04
N ILE A 108 -9.78 11.15 -0.20
CA ILE A 108 -8.79 12.14 -0.67
C ILE A 108 -7.68 11.44 -1.46
N PHE A 109 -7.13 10.34 -0.94
CA PHE A 109 -6.11 9.55 -1.60
C PHE A 109 -6.54 9.11 -3.01
N ALA A 110 -7.75 8.53 -3.15
CA ALA A 110 -8.27 8.15 -4.45
C ALA A 110 -8.47 9.37 -5.37
N LEU A 111 -8.98 10.49 -4.85
CA LEU A 111 -9.21 11.71 -5.62
C LEU A 111 -7.92 12.39 -6.11
N LEU A 112 -6.79 12.20 -5.44
CA LEU A 112 -5.49 12.69 -5.93
C LEU A 112 -5.09 12.05 -7.27
N HIS A 113 -5.68 10.90 -7.61
CA HIS A 113 -5.40 10.14 -8.84
C HIS A 113 -6.43 10.39 -9.95
N ILE A 114 -7.41 11.28 -9.75
CA ILE A 114 -8.50 11.51 -10.72
C ILE A 114 -8.02 12.05 -12.08
N PHE A 115 -6.80 12.59 -12.14
CA PHE A 115 -6.18 13.08 -13.37
C PHE A 115 -5.17 12.10 -13.97
N ASN A 116 -5.03 10.91 -13.39
CA ASN A 116 -4.17 9.88 -13.95
C ASN A 116 -4.78 9.32 -15.24
N ASN A 117 -3.91 8.89 -16.15
CA ASN A 117 -4.35 8.24 -17.38
C ASN A 117 -5.12 6.96 -17.05
N ASN A 118 -6.11 6.62 -17.88
CA ASN A 118 -6.91 5.39 -17.74
C ASN A 118 -7.66 5.25 -16.41
N ILE A 119 -7.85 6.35 -15.68
CA ILE A 119 -8.70 6.34 -14.48
C ILE A 119 -10.15 6.00 -14.84
N GLY A 120 -10.80 5.26 -13.94
CA GLY A 120 -12.19 4.85 -14.08
C GLY A 120 -12.77 4.43 -12.74
N VAL A 121 -13.98 3.86 -12.77
CA VAL A 121 -14.70 3.49 -11.54
C VAL A 121 -13.95 2.43 -10.73
N ILE A 122 -13.46 1.36 -11.36
CA ILE A 122 -12.74 0.27 -10.66
C ILE A 122 -11.40 0.76 -10.09
N PRO A 123 -10.52 1.47 -10.85
CA PRO A 123 -9.35 2.12 -10.28
C PRO A 123 -9.65 2.98 -9.05
N MET A 124 -10.68 3.85 -9.09
CA MET A 124 -11.05 4.70 -7.96
C MET A 124 -11.49 3.90 -6.74
N ILE A 125 -12.26 2.82 -6.94
CA ILE A 125 -12.65 1.91 -5.86
C ILE A 125 -11.42 1.23 -5.28
N ASN A 126 -10.51 0.71 -6.11
CA ASN A 126 -9.33 0.01 -5.64
C ASN A 126 -8.36 0.95 -4.90
N LEU A 127 -8.18 2.19 -5.36
CA LEU A 127 -7.41 3.21 -4.66
C LEU A 127 -8.01 3.53 -3.28
N PHE A 128 -9.34 3.61 -3.18
CA PHE A 128 -10.00 3.77 -1.89
C PHE A 128 -9.84 2.55 -0.98
N LEU A 129 -9.92 1.33 -1.53
CA LEU A 129 -9.79 0.09 -0.77
C LEU A 129 -8.36 -0.17 -0.29
N ILE A 130 -7.34 0.04 -1.13
CA ILE A 130 -5.93 -0.02 -0.70
C ILE A 130 -5.64 1.09 0.32
N GLY A 131 -6.27 2.26 0.09
CA GLY A 131 -6.60 3.30 1.06
C GLY A 131 -6.82 2.76 2.48
N LEU A 132 -7.95 2.06 2.61
CA LEU A 132 -8.43 1.45 3.85
C LEU A 132 -7.46 0.40 4.41
N LEU A 133 -6.89 -0.46 3.57
CA LEU A 133 -5.93 -1.47 4.01
C LEU A 133 -4.75 -0.83 4.74
N PHE A 134 -4.15 0.21 4.16
CA PHE A 134 -3.05 0.95 4.77
C PHE A 134 -3.49 1.74 6.00
N SER A 135 -4.72 2.29 6.02
CA SER A 135 -5.28 2.89 7.24
C SER A 135 -5.38 1.89 8.38
N PHE A 136 -5.79 0.64 8.12
CA PHE A 136 -5.83 -0.40 9.15
C PHE A 136 -4.42 -0.79 9.62
N MET A 137 -3.45 -0.90 8.71
CA MET A 137 -2.04 -1.11 9.09
C MET A 137 -1.52 0.02 10.00
N PHE A 138 -1.78 1.27 9.61
CA PHE A 138 -1.39 2.44 10.39
C PHE A 138 -2.03 2.45 11.78
N LEU A 139 -3.35 2.23 11.88
CA LEU A 139 -4.06 2.21 13.17
C LEU A 139 -3.56 1.07 14.07
N ARG A 140 -3.26 -0.10 13.50
CA ARG A 140 -2.76 -1.25 14.25
C ARG A 140 -1.33 -1.07 14.76
N ARG A 141 -0.46 -0.44 13.98
CA ARG A 141 0.97 -0.27 14.32
C ARG A 141 1.27 1.05 15.03
N GLY A 142 0.38 2.03 14.92
CA GLY A 142 0.58 3.40 15.44
C GLY A 142 1.67 4.18 14.72
N ASN A 143 2.13 3.69 13.57
CA ASN A 143 3.18 4.30 12.76
C ASN A 143 2.96 4.03 11.26
N ILE A 144 3.58 4.84 10.39
CA ILE A 144 3.37 4.77 8.94
C ILE A 144 4.27 3.76 8.22
N TRP A 145 5.22 3.13 8.91
CA TRP A 145 6.30 2.45 8.22
C TRP A 145 5.86 1.15 7.52
N MET A 146 4.90 0.44 8.08
CA MET A 146 4.30 -0.73 7.43
C MET A 146 3.59 -0.40 6.11
N PRO A 147 2.64 0.57 6.06
CA PRO A 147 2.06 0.97 4.78
C PRO A 147 3.08 1.59 3.82
N VAL A 148 4.06 2.37 4.32
CA VAL A 148 5.15 2.89 3.48
C VAL A 148 5.91 1.76 2.78
N GLY A 149 6.36 0.75 3.53
CA GLY A 149 7.09 -0.38 2.95
C GLY A 149 6.26 -1.15 1.93
N TYR A 150 4.98 -1.36 2.24
CA TYR A 150 4.05 -2.02 1.32
C TYR A 150 3.93 -1.25 0.01
N HIS A 151 3.66 0.06 0.11
CA HIS A 151 3.47 0.93 -1.04
C HIS A 151 4.72 0.96 -1.95
N ILE A 152 5.90 1.18 -1.36
CA ILE A 152 7.17 1.24 -2.11
C ILE A 152 7.37 -0.03 -2.95
N THR A 153 7.25 -1.19 -2.32
CA THR A 153 7.52 -2.46 -3.00
C THR A 153 6.42 -2.88 -3.94
N TRP A 154 5.16 -2.54 -3.65
CA TRP A 154 4.06 -2.75 -4.58
C TRP A 154 4.33 -2.04 -5.91
N ASN A 155 4.56 -0.73 -5.89
CA ASN A 155 4.80 0.02 -7.13
C ASN A 155 6.13 -0.36 -7.79
N PHE A 156 7.20 -0.52 -7.01
CA PHE A 156 8.51 -0.88 -7.56
C PHE A 156 8.49 -2.23 -8.27
N PHE A 157 7.82 -3.24 -7.70
CA PHE A 157 7.70 -4.53 -8.37
C PHE A 157 6.75 -4.45 -9.56
N GLN A 158 5.61 -3.77 -9.44
CA GLN A 158 4.65 -3.60 -10.54
C GLN A 158 5.31 -2.98 -11.77
N GLY A 159 5.97 -1.84 -11.59
CA GLY A 159 6.59 -1.08 -12.67
C GLY A 159 7.98 -1.59 -13.03
N SER A 160 8.93 -1.45 -12.11
CA SER A 160 10.36 -1.65 -12.42
C SER A 160 10.78 -3.12 -12.54
N ILE A 161 10.05 -4.05 -11.94
CA ILE A 161 10.33 -5.49 -12.07
C ILE A 161 9.44 -6.12 -13.14
N PHE A 162 8.12 -5.98 -13.02
CA PHE A 162 7.18 -6.65 -13.91
C PHE A 162 6.86 -5.86 -15.19
N GLY A 163 7.20 -4.58 -15.26
CA GLY A 163 6.94 -3.75 -16.44
C GLY A 163 5.46 -3.56 -16.74
N MET A 164 4.62 -3.55 -15.70
CA MET A 164 3.19 -3.25 -15.81
C MET A 164 2.96 -1.76 -15.52
N PRO A 165 1.95 -1.11 -16.14
CA PRO A 165 1.62 0.27 -15.83
C PRO A 165 1.38 0.48 -14.33
N VAL A 166 1.85 1.61 -13.79
CA VAL A 166 1.66 1.99 -12.38
C VAL A 166 0.73 3.18 -12.32
N SER A 167 -0.51 2.95 -11.88
CA SER A 167 -1.54 3.97 -11.76
C SER A 167 -1.71 4.83 -13.03
N GLY A 168 -1.70 4.18 -14.19
CA GLY A 168 -1.84 4.83 -15.51
C GLY A 168 -0.55 5.36 -16.13
N SER A 169 0.59 5.24 -15.43
CA SER A 169 1.91 5.60 -15.99
C SER A 169 2.57 4.36 -16.59
N ASP A 170 3.08 4.48 -17.82
CA ASP A 170 3.87 3.42 -18.43
C ASP A 170 5.14 3.16 -17.61
N ALA A 171 5.53 1.90 -17.52
CA ALA A 171 6.73 1.46 -16.81
C ALA A 171 7.64 0.66 -17.75
N ASP A 172 8.94 0.91 -17.63
CA ASP A 172 9.97 0.23 -18.42
C ASP A 172 10.81 -0.67 -17.50
N GLY A 173 10.22 -1.80 -17.12
CA GLY A 173 10.77 -2.70 -16.13
C GLY A 173 11.75 -3.76 -16.65
N LEU A 174 12.20 -4.62 -15.72
CA LEU A 174 13.02 -5.81 -16.01
C LEU A 174 12.30 -6.82 -16.90
N LEU A 175 10.98 -6.90 -16.79
CA LEU A 175 10.11 -7.59 -17.74
C LEU A 175 9.34 -6.55 -18.55
N THR A 176 8.83 -6.97 -19.70
CA THR A 176 7.84 -6.18 -20.46
C THR A 176 6.54 -6.95 -20.44
N SER A 177 5.70 -6.68 -19.45
CA SER A 177 4.41 -7.36 -19.31
C SER A 177 3.31 -6.53 -19.91
N LYS A 178 2.56 -7.12 -20.86
CA LYS A 178 1.43 -6.45 -21.50
C LYS A 178 0.16 -7.27 -21.33
N PRO A 179 -1.00 -6.63 -21.15
CA PRO A 179 -2.27 -7.33 -21.17
C PRO A 179 -2.50 -7.98 -22.55
N VAL A 180 -3.02 -9.20 -22.57
CA VAL A 180 -3.43 -9.88 -23.83
C VAL A 180 -4.56 -9.12 -24.50
N SER A 181 -5.49 -8.63 -23.69
CA SER A 181 -6.52 -7.66 -24.04
C SER A 181 -6.81 -6.82 -22.79
N GLU A 182 -7.07 -5.54 -22.97
CA GLU A 182 -7.47 -4.68 -21.84
C GLU A 182 -8.86 -5.06 -21.37
N ASN A 183 -9.01 -5.34 -20.07
CA ASN A 183 -10.29 -5.69 -19.50
C ASN A 183 -10.35 -5.38 -17.99
N ILE A 184 -11.53 -5.56 -17.40
CA ILE A 184 -11.78 -5.26 -15.99
C ILE A 184 -11.06 -6.20 -15.01
N PHE A 185 -10.54 -7.36 -15.43
CA PHE A 185 -9.81 -8.26 -14.55
C PHE A 185 -8.35 -7.83 -14.37
N ASN A 186 -7.72 -7.37 -15.45
CA ASN A 186 -6.32 -6.92 -15.44
C ASN A 186 -6.13 -5.40 -15.27
N GLY A 187 -7.22 -4.62 -15.37
CA GLY A 187 -7.20 -3.17 -15.15
C GLY A 187 -6.73 -2.35 -16.36
N GLY A 188 -6.45 -3.00 -17.50
CA GLY A 188 -6.10 -2.33 -18.76
C GLY A 188 -4.92 -1.35 -18.62
N GLY A 189 -5.03 -0.21 -19.29
CA GLY A 189 -4.00 0.83 -19.27
C GLY A 189 -3.75 1.50 -17.92
N PHE A 190 -4.60 1.32 -16.90
CA PHE A 190 -4.29 1.80 -15.54
C PHE A 190 -3.25 0.90 -14.85
N GLY A 191 -3.13 -0.35 -15.30
CA GLY A 191 -2.35 -1.40 -14.65
C GLY A 191 -3.22 -2.28 -13.75
N PRO A 192 -2.61 -3.30 -13.12
CA PRO A 192 -3.33 -4.28 -12.29
C PRO A 192 -4.17 -3.64 -11.17
N GLU A 193 -3.74 -2.48 -10.66
CA GLU A 193 -4.48 -1.66 -9.68
C GLU A 193 -5.90 -1.30 -10.12
N GLY A 194 -6.16 -1.26 -11.43
CA GLY A 194 -7.48 -1.00 -11.99
C GLY A 194 -8.36 -2.25 -12.15
N GLY A 195 -7.87 -3.42 -11.77
CA GLY A 195 -8.50 -4.71 -12.06
C GLY A 195 -9.20 -5.38 -10.87
N LEU A 196 -10.16 -6.25 -11.18
CA LEU A 196 -10.90 -7.05 -10.19
C LEU A 196 -10.03 -8.07 -9.45
N ILE A 197 -8.91 -8.51 -10.05
CA ILE A 197 -7.96 -9.40 -9.38
C ILE A 197 -7.33 -8.68 -8.17
N VAL A 198 -6.94 -7.41 -8.34
CA VAL A 198 -6.44 -6.58 -7.23
C VAL A 198 -7.57 -6.28 -6.24
N THR A 199 -8.80 -6.00 -6.70
CA THR A 199 -9.96 -5.83 -5.80
C THR A 199 -10.11 -7.02 -4.86
N GLY A 200 -10.11 -8.25 -5.39
CA GLY A 200 -10.22 -9.47 -4.62
C GLY A 200 -9.08 -9.63 -3.60
N LEU A 201 -7.84 -9.38 -4.03
CA LEU A 201 -6.67 -9.46 -3.15
C LEU A 201 -6.74 -8.44 -2.01
N ILE A 202 -7.17 -7.19 -2.27
CA ILE A 202 -7.30 -6.18 -1.22
C ILE A 202 -8.37 -6.58 -0.21
N ILE A 203 -9.54 -7.05 -0.67
CA ILE A 203 -10.64 -7.50 0.21
C ILE A 203 -10.16 -8.65 1.11
N ILE A 204 -9.49 -9.65 0.54
CA ILE A 204 -8.92 -10.78 1.29
C ILE A 204 -7.89 -10.27 2.30
N SER A 205 -7.01 -9.35 1.91
CA SER A 205 -5.98 -8.78 2.79
C SER A 205 -6.60 -8.03 3.98
N ILE A 206 -7.65 -7.23 3.74
CA ILE A 206 -8.39 -6.56 4.81
C ILE A 206 -9.05 -7.59 5.73
N ALA A 207 -9.74 -8.60 5.18
CA ALA A 207 -10.40 -9.63 5.97
C ALA A 207 -9.41 -10.40 6.86
N LEU A 208 -8.27 -10.82 6.30
CA LEU A 208 -7.21 -11.49 7.05
C LEU A 208 -6.65 -10.60 8.17
N LEU A 209 -6.39 -9.32 7.88
CA LEU A 209 -5.91 -8.37 8.88
C LEU A 209 -6.88 -8.26 10.07
N LEU A 210 -8.19 -8.17 9.78
CA LEU A 210 -9.24 -8.07 10.80
C LEU A 210 -9.37 -9.37 11.62
N ILE A 211 -9.31 -10.54 10.98
CA ILE A 211 -9.36 -11.84 11.67
C ILE A 211 -8.14 -11.99 12.61
N PHE A 212 -6.93 -11.70 12.12
CA PHE A 212 -5.72 -11.78 12.93
C PHE A 212 -5.64 -10.69 14.00
N ALA A 213 -6.41 -9.59 13.89
CA ALA A 213 -6.55 -8.63 14.98
C ALA A 213 -7.41 -9.23 16.10
N LYS A 214 -8.61 -9.71 15.75
CA LYS A 214 -9.57 -10.29 16.70
C LYS A 214 -9.00 -11.49 17.47
N ASN A 215 -8.27 -12.38 16.79
CA ASN A 215 -7.68 -13.56 17.44
C ASN A 215 -6.59 -13.17 18.45
N LYS A 216 -5.85 -12.10 18.20
CA LYS A 216 -4.84 -11.60 19.14
C LYS A 216 -5.51 -11.04 20.40
N ASP A 217 -6.53 -10.20 20.24
CA ASP A 217 -7.27 -9.64 21.38
C ASP A 217 -7.89 -10.74 22.24
N THR A 218 -8.39 -11.81 21.62
CA THR A 218 -8.94 -12.98 22.32
C THR A 218 -7.85 -13.77 23.06
N GLY A 219 -6.68 -13.99 22.44
CA GLY A 219 -5.56 -14.69 23.07
C GLY A 219 -4.97 -13.93 24.25
N ASP A 220 -4.81 -12.60 24.11
CA ASP A 220 -4.32 -11.72 25.19
C ASP A 220 -5.30 -11.71 26.38
N ALA A 221 -6.61 -11.73 26.12
CA ALA A 221 -7.63 -11.81 27.17
C ALA A 221 -7.65 -13.16 27.91
N VAL A 222 -7.45 -14.28 27.21
CA VAL A 222 -7.36 -15.62 27.82
C VAL A 222 -6.10 -15.74 28.69
N ALA A 223 -4.95 -15.28 28.20
CA ALA A 223 -3.69 -15.32 28.94
C ALA A 223 -3.77 -14.51 30.25
N ALA A 224 -4.33 -13.30 30.20
CA ALA A 224 -4.55 -12.47 31.39
C ALA A 224 -5.49 -13.12 32.41
N GLY A 225 -6.52 -13.85 31.94
CA GLY A 225 -7.42 -14.61 32.80
C GLY A 225 -6.72 -15.78 33.52
N THR A 226 -5.83 -16.49 32.83
CA THR A 226 -5.08 -17.62 33.42
C THR A 226 -4.02 -17.20 34.44
N GLU A 227 -3.33 -16.06 34.23
CA GLU A 227 -2.38 -15.53 35.21
C GLU A 227 -3.08 -15.14 36.53
N SER A 228 -4.25 -14.50 36.44
CA SER A 228 -5.04 -14.11 37.62
C SER A 228 -5.56 -15.29 38.46
N GLN A 229 -5.73 -16.47 37.84
CA GLN A 229 -6.14 -17.70 38.54
C GLN A 229 -4.97 -18.46 39.16
N SER A 230 -3.74 -18.23 38.70
CA SER A 230 -2.53 -18.86 39.25
C SER A 230 -1.96 -18.15 40.48
N GLU A 231 -2.42 -16.92 40.76
CA GLU A 231 -2.01 -16.10 41.91
C GLU A 231 -2.98 -16.19 43.11
N MET A 232 -4.04 -16.99 43.01
CA MET A 232 -4.99 -17.31 44.10
C MET A 232 -4.74 -18.72 44.66
#